data_AF-A0A3D9D9X9-F1
#
_entry.id   AF-A0A3D9D9X9-F1
#
_cell.length_a   1.000
_cell.length_b   1.000
_cell.length_c   1.000
_cell.angle_alpha   90.00
_cell.angle_beta   90.00
_cell.angle_gamma   90.00
#
_symmetry.space_group_name_H-M   'P 1'
#
loop_
_entity.id
_entity.type
_entity.pdbx_description
1 polymer ?
#
loop_
_entity_poly.entity_id
_entity_poly.type
_entity_poly.pdbx_seq_one_letter_code
_entity_poly.pdbx_strand_id
1 'polypeptide(L)'
;MEKNLRYINENYITEDNICAVTGITKDELNILIQNHLVPDASYVISHNIKITSSLNDEFQSEITEKYFSKNCIQLIQEHKNLENSLQYKAEFKEKFIRDLMKHPDKNFAYHHISENDLEDQQKINEIFEDEWDAYCKGIYGICTLHSTEEEIVKKEIVVKKLIQFNSLFYQKTLSNDEKEELMKLNEEFNKVASKFAPYQREVSSRGKYLDKILEKNNLDHLIKNY
;
A
#
# COMPACT_ATOMS: atom_id res chain seq x y z
N MET A 1 20.50 7.28 1.61
CA MET A 1 19.77 7.70 2.83
C MET A 1 18.98 8.98 2.58
N GLU A 2 19.64 10.08 2.23
CA GLU A 2 19.01 11.39 1.95
C GLU A 2 17.82 11.31 0.96
N LYS A 3 17.98 10.56 -0.13
CA LYS A 3 16.92 10.37 -1.13
C LYS A 3 15.68 9.60 -0.62
N ASN A 4 15.85 8.68 0.35
CA ASN A 4 14.73 7.97 0.96
C ASN A 4 13.97 8.88 1.92
N LEU A 5 14.70 9.65 2.74
CA LEU A 5 14.11 10.63 3.65
C LEU A 5 13.36 11.71 2.86
N ARG A 6 13.96 12.24 1.81
CA ARG A 6 13.30 13.20 0.90
C ARG A 6 12.01 12.63 0.31
N TYR A 7 12.06 11.39 -0.19
CA TYR A 7 10.87 10.72 -0.70
C TYR A 7 9.74 10.64 0.34
N ILE A 8 10.06 10.21 1.56
CA ILE A 8 9.06 10.08 2.63
C ILE A 8 8.48 11.46 2.97
N ASN A 9 9.33 12.48 3.15
CA ASN A 9 8.91 13.84 3.50
C ASN A 9 8.03 14.50 2.43
N GLU A 10 8.27 14.21 1.15
CA GLU A 10 7.49 14.79 0.04
C GLU A 10 6.12 14.10 -0.13
N ASN A 11 6.05 12.79 0.12
CA ASN A 11 4.88 11.97 -0.22
C ASN A 11 3.96 11.66 0.97
N TYR A 12 4.46 11.75 2.21
CA TYR A 12 3.72 11.41 3.43
C TYR A 12 3.52 12.63 4.34
N ILE A 13 2.74 12.47 5.40
CA ILE A 13 2.50 13.51 6.40
C ILE A 13 2.89 13.00 7.79
N THR A 14 3.65 13.80 8.54
CA THR A 14 4.05 13.47 9.92
C THR A 14 2.85 13.44 10.87
N GLU A 15 2.95 12.69 11.97
CA GLU A 15 1.97 12.69 13.07
C GLU A 15 1.58 14.11 13.54
N ASP A 16 2.55 14.99 13.77
CA ASP A 16 2.28 16.35 14.23
C ASP A 16 1.44 17.14 13.22
N ASN A 17 1.84 17.11 11.95
CA ASN A 17 1.14 17.81 10.88
C ASN A 17 -0.26 17.23 10.60
N ILE A 18 -0.45 15.91 10.65
CA ILE A 18 -1.78 15.33 10.42
C ILE A 18 -2.74 15.70 11.55
N CYS A 19 -2.28 15.67 12.81
CA CYS A 19 -3.03 16.16 13.97
C CYS A 19 -3.38 17.65 13.82
N ALA A 20 -2.40 18.49 13.45
CA ALA A 20 -2.60 19.93 13.27
C ALA A 20 -3.64 20.25 12.17
N VAL A 21 -3.60 19.56 11.03
CA VAL A 21 -4.52 19.79 9.90
C VAL A 21 -5.93 19.27 10.18
N THR A 22 -6.05 18.17 10.93
CA THR A 22 -7.36 17.55 11.23
C THR A 22 -8.00 18.09 12.50
N GLY A 23 -7.24 18.81 13.33
CA GLY A 23 -7.71 19.42 14.57
C GLY A 23 -7.89 18.42 15.71
N ILE A 24 -7.20 17.28 15.68
CA ILE A 24 -7.21 16.27 16.75
C ILE A 24 -5.85 16.22 17.45
N THR A 25 -5.85 15.71 18.67
CA THR A 25 -4.66 15.38 19.46
C THR A 25 -4.04 14.05 19.02
N LYS A 26 -2.80 13.81 19.46
CA LYS A 26 -2.13 12.51 19.24
C LYS A 26 -2.85 11.36 19.94
N ASP A 27 -3.43 11.61 21.11
CA ASP A 27 -4.18 10.61 21.86
C ASP A 27 -5.46 10.22 21.12
N GLU A 28 -6.20 11.20 20.57
CA GLU A 28 -7.36 10.94 19.71
C GLU A 28 -6.97 10.16 18.45
N LEU A 29 -5.85 10.51 17.81
CA LEU A 29 -5.35 9.75 16.66
C LEU A 29 -5.03 8.30 17.04
N ASN A 30 -4.36 8.09 18.18
CA ASN A 30 -4.06 6.75 18.67
C ASN A 30 -5.34 5.96 18.98
N ILE A 31 -6.38 6.58 19.52
CA ILE A 31 -7.69 5.95 19.73
C ILE A 31 -8.32 5.54 18.40
N LEU A 32 -8.26 6.39 17.37
CA LEU A 32 -8.78 6.04 16.04
C LEU A 32 -8.02 4.85 15.43
N ILE A 33 -6.69 4.79 15.59
CA ILE A 33 -5.85 3.69 15.10
C ILE A 33 -6.14 2.39 15.87
N GLN A 34 -6.23 2.45 17.21
CA GLN A 34 -6.54 1.30 18.05
C GLN A 34 -7.93 0.72 17.76
N ASN A 35 -8.87 1.57 17.36
CA ASN A 35 -10.20 1.15 16.93
C ASN A 35 -10.28 0.81 15.44
N HIS A 36 -9.16 0.75 14.72
CA HIS A 36 -9.11 0.42 13.28
C HIS A 36 -9.96 1.34 12.39
N LEU A 37 -10.23 2.57 12.84
CA LEU A 37 -10.91 3.59 12.05
C LEU A 37 -9.94 4.31 11.13
N VAL A 38 -8.65 4.38 11.50
CA VAL A 38 -7.60 4.97 10.68
C VAL A 38 -6.43 3.98 10.66
N PRO A 39 -5.79 3.74 9.51
CA PRO A 39 -4.63 2.86 9.46
C PRO A 39 -3.43 3.50 10.18
N ASP A 40 -2.54 2.65 10.71
CA ASP A 40 -1.29 3.08 11.34
C ASP A 40 -0.33 3.73 10.31
N ALA A 41 0.76 4.29 10.81
CA ALA A 41 1.77 4.98 10.03
C ALA A 41 2.38 4.05 8.96
N SER A 42 2.46 4.55 7.72
CA SER A 42 3.11 3.85 6.61
C SER A 42 4.63 3.79 6.79
N TYR A 43 5.23 4.79 7.44
CA TYR A 43 6.65 4.78 7.79
C TYR A 43 6.87 5.26 9.21
N VAL A 44 7.92 4.72 9.81
CA VAL A 44 8.45 5.14 11.11
C VAL A 44 9.94 5.39 10.92
N ILE A 45 10.41 6.57 11.33
CA ILE A 45 11.82 6.96 11.25
C ILE A 45 12.35 7.11 12.66
N SER A 46 13.35 6.30 13.03
CA SER A 46 14.07 6.41 14.30
C SER A 46 15.39 7.17 14.11
N HIS A 47 15.61 8.18 14.93
CA HIS A 47 16.86 8.94 15.04
C HIS A 47 17.56 8.56 16.32
N ASN A 48 18.76 8.00 16.21
CA ASN A 48 19.63 7.75 17.36
C ASN A 48 20.55 8.94 17.58
N ILE A 49 20.34 9.65 18.67
CA ILE A 49 21.16 10.79 19.09
C ILE A 49 22.19 10.28 20.09
N LYS A 50 23.46 10.38 19.72
CA LYS A 50 24.59 10.14 20.61
C LYS A 50 25.34 11.44 20.87
N ILE A 51 25.43 11.83 22.13
CA ILE A 51 26.18 13.01 22.58
C ILE A 51 27.37 12.52 23.39
N THR A 52 28.57 12.93 22.99
CA THR A 52 29.81 12.66 23.71
C THR A 52 30.61 13.94 23.81
N SER A 53 31.32 14.16 24.92
CA SER A 53 32.25 15.29 25.04
C SER A 53 33.68 14.81 25.33
N SER A 54 34.62 15.75 25.33
CA SER A 54 36.01 15.49 25.76
C SER A 54 36.16 15.10 27.23
N LEU A 55 35.07 15.14 28.02
CA LEU A 55 35.03 14.67 29.40
C LEU A 55 34.83 13.14 29.51
N ASN A 56 34.81 12.41 28.39
CA ASN A 56 34.50 10.97 28.33
C ASN A 56 33.11 10.62 28.89
N ASP A 57 32.15 11.53 28.76
CA ASP A 57 30.74 11.29 29.01
C ASP A 57 30.01 10.86 27.75
N GLU A 58 28.89 10.15 27.92
CA GLU A 58 28.04 9.69 26.84
C GLU A 58 26.56 9.78 27.25
N PHE A 59 25.75 10.32 26.34
CA PHE A 59 24.30 10.29 26.41
C PHE A 59 23.74 9.71 25.10
N GLN A 60 22.75 8.84 25.21
CA GLN A 60 22.04 8.26 24.08
C GLN A 60 20.54 8.47 24.24
N SER A 61 19.88 8.82 23.14
CA SER A 61 18.43 8.94 23.06
C SER A 61 17.96 8.50 21.68
N GLU A 62 16.79 7.86 21.62
CA GLU A 62 16.09 7.55 20.39
C GLU A 62 14.88 8.46 20.27
N ILE A 63 14.71 9.09 19.11
CA ILE A 63 13.53 9.88 18.75
C ILE A 63 12.86 9.20 17.56
N THR A 64 11.56 8.97 17.66
CA THR A 64 10.79 8.31 16.61
C THR A 64 9.75 9.25 16.01
N GLU A 65 9.71 9.32 14.68
CA GLU A 65 8.74 10.09 13.91
C GLU A 65 7.87 9.16 13.07
N LYS A 66 6.55 9.31 13.16
CA LYS A 66 5.58 8.55 12.36
C LYS A 66 5.11 9.36 11.15
N TYR A 67 5.02 8.69 10.00
CA TYR A 67 4.59 9.25 8.73
C TYR A 67 3.40 8.45 8.17
N PHE A 68 2.28 9.14 7.97
CA PHE A 68 1.02 8.60 7.50
C PHE A 68 0.81 8.89 6.02
N SER A 69 0.02 8.05 5.34
CA SER A 69 -0.51 8.38 4.03
C SER A 69 -1.37 9.64 4.13
N LYS A 70 -1.29 10.53 3.13
CA LYS A 70 -2.07 11.78 3.12
C LYS A 70 -3.59 11.52 3.10
N ASN A 71 -4.03 10.36 2.63
CA ASN A 71 -5.45 9.98 2.66
C ASN A 71 -5.99 9.78 4.08
N CYS A 72 -5.12 9.53 5.07
CA CYS A 72 -5.54 9.46 6.47
C CYS A 72 -6.18 10.77 6.96
N ILE A 73 -5.88 11.92 6.33
CA ILE A 73 -6.54 13.20 6.66
C ILE A 73 -8.05 13.09 6.48
N GLN A 74 -8.50 12.53 5.34
CA GLN A 74 -9.92 12.36 5.05
C GLN A 74 -10.55 11.34 6.01
N LEU A 75 -9.90 10.20 6.24
CA LEU A 75 -10.40 9.17 7.16
C LEU A 75 -10.57 9.70 8.58
N ILE A 76 -9.62 10.50 9.08
CA ILE A 76 -9.74 11.14 10.39
C ILE A 76 -10.94 12.10 10.40
N GLN A 77 -11.13 12.90 9.35
CA GLN A 77 -12.26 13.84 9.29
C GLN A 77 -13.61 13.12 9.28
N GLU A 78 -13.70 11.99 8.60
CA GLU A 78 -14.89 11.15 8.55
C GLU A 78 -15.14 10.46 9.89
N HIS A 79 -14.07 9.91 10.51
CA HIS A 79 -14.19 9.01 11.64
C HIS A 79 -14.00 9.65 13.02
N LYS A 80 -13.58 10.91 13.12
CA LYS A 80 -13.39 11.58 14.42
C LYS A 80 -14.64 11.64 15.30
N ASN A 81 -15.82 11.49 14.71
CA ASN A 81 -17.12 11.45 15.40
C ASN A 81 -17.78 10.06 15.34
N LEU A 82 -17.14 9.07 14.70
CA LEU A 82 -17.69 7.73 14.58
C LEU A 82 -17.31 6.91 15.81
N GLU A 83 -18.32 6.37 16.48
CA GLU A 83 -18.13 5.53 17.66
C GLU A 83 -18.06 4.03 17.31
N ASN A 84 -18.40 3.63 16.08
CA ASN A 84 -18.61 2.22 15.73
C ASN A 84 -17.61 1.68 14.71
N SER A 85 -16.48 1.17 15.20
CA SER A 85 -15.45 0.50 14.38
C SER A 85 -15.93 -0.78 13.69
N LEU A 86 -16.84 -1.52 14.32
CA LEU A 86 -17.38 -2.77 13.75
C LEU A 86 -18.19 -2.47 12.49
N GLN A 87 -18.98 -1.39 12.50
CA GLN A 87 -19.72 -0.95 11.32
C GLN A 87 -18.77 -0.57 10.19
N TYR A 88 -17.72 0.21 10.48
CA TYR A 88 -16.74 0.60 9.45
C TYR A 88 -16.08 -0.61 8.79
N LYS A 89 -15.61 -1.58 9.59
CA LYS A 89 -15.02 -2.83 9.06
C LYS A 89 -16.03 -3.62 8.20
N ALA A 90 -17.29 -3.69 8.63
CA ALA A 90 -18.34 -4.39 7.87
C ALA A 90 -18.63 -3.71 6.52
N GLU A 91 -18.71 -2.37 6.50
CA GLU A 91 -18.89 -1.61 5.27
C GLU A 91 -17.70 -1.75 4.32
N PHE A 92 -16.47 -1.69 4.85
CA PHE A 92 -15.26 -1.92 4.07
C PHE A 92 -15.26 -3.33 3.47
N LYS A 93 -15.62 -4.35 4.26
CA LYS A 93 -15.76 -5.74 3.77
C LYS A 93 -16.76 -5.86 2.63
N GLU A 94 -17.94 -5.27 2.79
CA GLU A 94 -18.97 -5.30 1.74
C GLU A 94 -18.46 -4.67 0.44
N LYS A 95 -17.80 -3.51 0.55
CA LYS A 95 -17.22 -2.82 -0.62
C LYS A 95 -16.12 -3.65 -1.27
N PHE A 96 -15.19 -4.19 -0.49
CA PHE A 96 -14.11 -5.06 -0.96
C PHE A 96 -14.65 -6.27 -1.74
N ILE A 97 -15.59 -7.01 -1.15
CA ILE A 97 -16.18 -8.20 -1.79
C ILE A 97 -16.93 -7.79 -3.06
N ARG A 98 -17.72 -6.72 -3.02
CA ARG A 98 -18.47 -6.24 -4.16
C ARG A 98 -17.55 -5.82 -5.31
N ASP A 99 -16.47 -5.12 -5.02
CA ASP A 99 -15.52 -4.64 -6.03
C ASP A 99 -14.73 -5.82 -6.63
N LEU A 100 -14.37 -6.82 -5.82
CA LEU A 100 -13.82 -8.09 -6.31
C LEU A 100 -14.80 -8.83 -7.20
N MET A 101 -16.05 -9.02 -6.78
CA MET A 101 -17.04 -9.80 -7.53
C MET A 101 -17.44 -9.15 -8.86
N LYS A 102 -17.40 -7.81 -8.93
CA LYS A 102 -17.67 -7.04 -10.15
C LYS A 102 -16.48 -6.95 -11.11
N HIS A 103 -15.26 -7.22 -10.65
CA HIS A 103 -14.09 -7.09 -11.51
C HIS A 103 -14.07 -8.19 -12.59
N PRO A 104 -13.90 -7.86 -13.88
CA PRO A 104 -13.93 -8.86 -14.96
C PRO A 104 -12.81 -9.91 -14.82
N ASP A 105 -11.64 -9.47 -14.34
CA ASP A 105 -10.47 -10.32 -14.14
C ASP A 105 -10.35 -10.89 -12.72
N LYS A 106 -11.43 -10.96 -11.94
CA LYS A 106 -11.39 -11.43 -10.53
C LYS A 106 -10.73 -12.79 -10.35
N ASN A 107 -10.83 -13.64 -11.36
CA ASN A 107 -10.24 -14.96 -11.40
C ASN A 107 -8.69 -14.95 -11.29
N PHE A 108 -8.01 -13.86 -11.63
CA PHE A 108 -6.55 -13.80 -11.46
C PHE A 108 -6.12 -13.71 -9.98
N ALA A 109 -6.98 -13.17 -9.13
CA ALA A 109 -6.69 -12.98 -7.71
C ALA A 109 -7.39 -14.02 -6.84
N TYR A 110 -6.91 -14.15 -5.61
CA TYR A 110 -7.62 -14.81 -4.53
C TYR A 110 -8.17 -16.21 -4.87
N HIS A 111 -7.43 -17.03 -5.63
CA HIS A 111 -7.78 -18.43 -5.92
C HIS A 111 -9.12 -18.65 -6.66
N HIS A 112 -9.54 -17.74 -7.55
CA HIS A 112 -10.73 -17.93 -8.40
C HIS A 112 -12.06 -18.06 -7.63
N ILE A 113 -12.20 -17.36 -6.50
CA ILE A 113 -13.35 -17.56 -5.62
C ILE A 113 -14.68 -17.11 -6.22
N SER A 114 -15.73 -17.91 -6.00
CA SER A 114 -17.14 -17.66 -6.32
C SER A 114 -17.99 -17.44 -5.06
N GLU A 115 -18.75 -16.34 -5.00
CA GLU A 115 -19.63 -16.01 -3.86
C GLU A 115 -20.75 -17.04 -3.59
N ASN A 116 -21.09 -17.87 -4.58
CA ASN A 116 -22.18 -18.84 -4.51
C ASN A 116 -21.79 -20.18 -3.85
N ASP A 117 -20.50 -20.39 -3.55
CA ASP A 117 -20.02 -21.62 -2.91
C ASP A 117 -19.70 -21.33 -1.42
N LEU A 118 -20.23 -22.16 -0.53
CA LEU A 118 -20.07 -22.02 0.93
C LEU A 118 -18.59 -22.15 1.36
N GLU A 119 -17.82 -23.02 0.72
CA GLU A 119 -16.39 -23.19 1.02
C GLU A 119 -15.61 -21.92 0.64
N ASP A 120 -16.03 -21.31 -0.46
CA ASP A 120 -15.49 -20.08 -1.00
C ASP A 120 -15.86 -18.84 -0.17
N GLN A 121 -17.04 -18.82 0.45
CA GLN A 121 -17.41 -17.76 1.40
C GLN A 121 -16.49 -17.73 2.62
N GLN A 122 -16.12 -18.91 3.16
CA GLN A 122 -15.16 -18.97 4.26
C GLN A 122 -13.79 -18.44 3.81
N LYS A 123 -13.31 -18.83 2.63
CA LYS A 123 -12.03 -18.35 2.07
C LYS A 123 -12.03 -16.84 1.83
N ILE A 124 -13.11 -16.27 1.29
CA ILE A 124 -13.25 -14.81 1.14
C ILE A 124 -13.12 -14.12 2.49
N ASN A 125 -13.72 -14.68 3.55
CA ASN A 125 -13.62 -14.10 4.87
C ASN A 125 -12.18 -14.10 5.38
N GLU A 126 -11.47 -15.22 5.24
CA GLU A 126 -10.06 -15.32 5.65
C GLU A 126 -9.17 -14.34 4.87
N ILE A 127 -9.33 -14.27 3.55
CA ILE A 127 -8.64 -13.30 2.70
C ILE A 127 -8.94 -11.88 3.15
N PHE A 128 -10.22 -11.56 3.37
CA PHE A 128 -10.61 -10.23 3.81
C PHE A 128 -9.95 -9.85 5.14
N GLU A 129 -9.87 -10.78 6.10
CA GLU A 129 -9.22 -10.51 7.38
C GLU A 129 -7.72 -10.21 7.22
N ASP A 130 -7.02 -10.93 6.33
CA ASP A 130 -5.62 -10.64 6.01
C ASP A 130 -5.45 -9.26 5.34
N GLU A 131 -6.33 -8.94 4.38
CA GLU A 131 -6.35 -7.64 3.69
C GLU A 131 -6.66 -6.49 4.66
N TRP A 132 -7.58 -6.72 5.58
CA TRP A 132 -7.94 -5.77 6.62
C TRP A 132 -6.80 -5.52 7.62
N ASP A 133 -6.10 -6.57 8.04
CA ASP A 133 -4.92 -6.44 8.90
C ASP A 133 -3.80 -5.65 8.21
N ALA A 134 -3.54 -5.93 6.93
CA ALA A 134 -2.59 -5.17 6.13
C ALA A 134 -2.99 -3.71 5.96
N TYR A 135 -4.29 -3.44 5.75
CA TYR A 135 -4.86 -2.09 5.74
C TYR A 135 -4.60 -1.36 7.05
N CYS A 136 -4.99 -1.96 8.18
CA CYS A 136 -4.82 -1.38 9.51
C CYS A 136 -3.36 -1.08 9.85
N LYS A 137 -2.41 -1.89 9.35
CA LYS A 137 -0.96 -1.68 9.54
C LYS A 137 -0.36 -0.59 8.64
N GLY A 138 -1.16 0.10 7.83
CA GLY A 138 -0.67 1.19 6.97
C GLY A 138 0.06 0.72 5.71
N ILE A 139 0.05 -0.58 5.38
CA ILE A 139 0.74 -1.15 4.22
C ILE A 139 0.17 -0.56 2.93
N TYR A 140 -1.15 -0.40 2.83
CA TYR A 140 -1.78 0.17 1.63
C TYR A 140 -1.39 1.63 1.40
N GLY A 141 -1.11 2.40 2.44
CA GLY A 141 -0.54 3.74 2.31
C GLY A 141 0.85 3.79 1.64
N ILE A 142 1.58 2.68 1.65
CA ILE A 142 2.87 2.55 0.93
C ILE A 142 2.64 2.20 -0.54
N CYS A 143 1.63 1.38 -0.81
CA CYS A 143 1.67 0.52 -1.97
C CYS A 143 0.46 0.70 -2.92
N THR A 144 -0.56 1.45 -2.50
CA THR A 144 -1.65 1.98 -3.34
C THR A 144 -1.70 3.51 -3.24
N LEU A 145 -2.48 4.18 -4.10
CA LEU A 145 -2.55 5.65 -4.14
C LEU A 145 -3.42 6.23 -3.02
N HIS A 146 -4.57 5.60 -2.79
CA HIS A 146 -5.63 6.05 -1.89
C HIS A 146 -6.03 5.03 -0.82
N SER A 147 -5.47 3.82 -0.83
CA SER A 147 -5.79 2.75 0.13
C SER A 147 -7.26 2.33 0.13
N THR A 148 -7.98 2.56 -0.98
CA THR A 148 -9.39 2.18 -1.10
C THR A 148 -9.54 0.68 -1.36
N GLU A 149 -10.70 0.13 -1.00
CA GLU A 149 -11.07 -1.26 -1.23
C GLU A 149 -10.91 -1.65 -2.71
N GLU A 150 -11.37 -0.77 -3.60
CA GLU A 150 -11.26 -0.93 -5.06
C GLU A 150 -9.80 -1.00 -5.52
N GLU A 151 -8.92 -0.15 -4.99
CA GLU A 151 -7.51 -0.16 -5.34
C GLU A 151 -6.79 -1.41 -4.84
N ILE A 152 -7.12 -1.88 -3.64
CA ILE A 152 -6.57 -3.12 -3.07
C ILE A 152 -6.89 -4.29 -4.00
N VAL A 153 -8.17 -4.45 -4.36
CA VAL A 153 -8.64 -5.50 -5.28
C VAL A 153 -7.94 -5.39 -6.64
N LYS A 154 -8.01 -4.22 -7.28
CA LYS A 154 -7.42 -4.00 -8.61
C LYS A 154 -5.93 -4.27 -8.61
N LYS A 155 -5.23 -3.85 -7.54
CA LYS A 155 -3.81 -4.04 -7.41
C LYS A 155 -3.44 -5.52 -7.29
N GLU A 156 -4.16 -6.30 -6.49
CA GLU A 156 -3.88 -7.73 -6.38
C GLU A 156 -4.08 -8.42 -7.73
N ILE A 157 -5.18 -8.12 -8.43
CA ILE A 157 -5.47 -8.66 -9.76
C ILE A 157 -4.34 -8.36 -10.75
N VAL A 158 -3.93 -7.10 -10.89
CA VAL A 158 -2.87 -6.74 -11.84
C VAL A 158 -1.51 -7.32 -11.45
N VAL A 159 -1.21 -7.45 -10.15
CA VAL A 159 0.00 -8.14 -9.68
C VAL A 159 -0.02 -9.61 -10.09
N LYS A 160 -1.15 -10.31 -9.94
CA LYS A 160 -1.27 -11.72 -10.35
C LYS A 160 -1.20 -11.88 -11.87
N LYS A 161 -1.85 -10.99 -12.63
CA LYS A 161 -1.69 -10.91 -14.10
C LYS A 161 -0.22 -10.74 -14.47
N LEU A 162 0.51 -9.83 -13.83
CA LEU A 162 1.94 -9.64 -14.05
C LEU A 162 2.75 -10.89 -13.69
N ILE A 163 2.47 -11.56 -12.56
CA ILE A 163 3.17 -12.80 -12.18
C ILE A 163 2.97 -13.89 -13.23
N GLN A 164 1.73 -14.08 -13.71
CA GLN A 164 1.42 -15.04 -14.77
C GLN A 164 2.07 -14.66 -16.10
N PHE A 165 2.01 -13.38 -16.48
CA PHE A 165 2.66 -12.88 -17.68
C PHE A 165 4.17 -13.13 -17.63
N ASN A 166 4.81 -12.83 -16.50
CA ASN A 166 6.23 -13.12 -16.29
C ASN A 166 6.50 -14.63 -16.39
N SER A 167 5.69 -15.50 -15.79
CA SER A 167 5.94 -16.95 -15.84
C SER A 167 5.90 -17.52 -17.25
N LEU A 168 5.02 -17.01 -18.11
CA LEU A 168 4.91 -17.41 -19.51
C LEU A 168 6.07 -16.90 -20.38
N PHE A 169 6.58 -15.70 -20.08
CA PHE A 169 7.47 -14.99 -21.00
C PHE A 169 8.88 -14.72 -20.47
N TYR A 170 9.20 -15.17 -19.26
CA TYR A 170 10.49 -14.90 -18.60
C TYR A 170 11.72 -15.34 -19.42
N GLN A 171 11.62 -16.39 -20.22
CA GLN A 171 12.77 -16.95 -20.95
C GLN A 171 12.95 -16.40 -22.37
N LYS A 172 12.01 -15.60 -22.89
CA LYS A 172 12.10 -15.06 -24.26
C LYS A 172 12.07 -13.54 -24.30
N THR A 173 12.34 -13.02 -25.48
CA THR A 173 12.03 -11.62 -25.83
C THR A 173 10.59 -11.56 -26.29
N LEU A 174 9.86 -10.55 -25.84
CA LEU A 174 8.44 -10.39 -26.18
C LEU A 174 8.27 -10.02 -27.66
N SER A 175 7.23 -10.59 -28.29
CA SER A 175 6.72 -10.12 -29.58
C SER A 175 6.10 -8.72 -29.45
N ASN A 176 5.73 -8.09 -30.57
CA ASN A 176 5.08 -6.78 -30.52
C ASN A 176 3.73 -6.83 -29.79
N ASP A 177 2.91 -7.86 -30.04
CA ASP A 177 1.61 -8.03 -29.38
C ASP A 177 1.78 -8.26 -27.87
N GLU A 178 2.79 -9.04 -27.48
CA GLU A 178 3.11 -9.29 -26.06
C GLU A 178 3.65 -8.02 -25.36
N LYS A 179 4.40 -7.17 -26.08
CA LYS A 179 4.79 -5.86 -25.56
C LYS A 179 3.58 -4.95 -25.37
N GLU A 180 2.62 -4.97 -26.29
CA GLU A 180 1.39 -4.19 -26.14
C GLU A 180 0.59 -4.65 -24.91
N GLU A 181 0.51 -5.96 -24.66
CA GLU A 181 -0.09 -6.50 -23.44
C GLU A 181 0.66 -6.05 -22.18
N LEU A 182 1.99 -6.11 -22.17
CA LEU A 182 2.80 -5.62 -21.04
C LEU A 182 2.59 -4.11 -20.80
N MET A 183 2.43 -3.32 -21.86
CA MET A 183 2.12 -1.89 -21.77
C MET A 183 0.75 -1.66 -21.12
N LYS A 184 -0.27 -2.45 -21.47
CA LYS A 184 -1.60 -2.41 -20.83
C LYS A 184 -1.51 -2.77 -19.34
N LEU A 185 -0.76 -3.82 -18.99
CA LEU A 185 -0.52 -4.19 -17.59
C LEU A 185 0.22 -3.09 -16.81
N ASN A 186 1.20 -2.43 -17.44
CA ASN A 186 1.88 -1.28 -16.85
C ASN A 186 0.91 -0.14 -16.57
N GLU A 187 0.02 0.19 -17.51
CA GLU A 187 -1.00 1.22 -17.33
C GLU A 187 -1.99 0.86 -16.21
N GLU A 188 -2.50 -0.38 -16.19
CA GLU A 188 -3.37 -0.89 -15.12
C GLU A 188 -2.70 -0.78 -13.75
N PHE A 189 -1.45 -1.23 -13.62
CA PHE A 189 -0.70 -1.15 -12.37
C PHE A 189 -0.51 0.30 -11.92
N ASN A 190 -0.18 1.18 -12.87
CA ASN A 190 0.07 2.60 -12.61
C ASN A 190 -1.18 3.40 -12.23
N LYS A 191 -2.39 2.87 -12.43
CA LYS A 191 -3.65 3.50 -12.00
C LYS A 191 -3.92 3.33 -10.51
N VAL A 192 -3.30 2.35 -9.86
CA VAL A 192 -3.63 1.99 -8.46
C VAL A 192 -2.41 1.97 -7.54
N ALA A 193 -1.20 1.75 -8.08
CA ALA A 193 -0.02 1.62 -7.26
C ALA A 193 0.72 2.95 -7.05
N SER A 194 1.02 3.25 -5.79
CA SER A 194 1.95 4.32 -5.44
C SER A 194 3.33 4.12 -6.05
N LYS A 195 4.07 5.22 -6.12
CA LYS A 195 5.51 5.13 -6.33
C LYS A 195 6.10 4.50 -5.06
N PHE A 196 7.07 3.60 -5.20
CA PHE A 196 7.72 3.03 -4.02
C PHE A 196 8.95 3.86 -3.66
N ALA A 197 9.25 3.96 -2.37
CA ALA A 197 10.48 4.57 -1.91
C ALA A 197 11.70 3.89 -2.59
N PRO A 198 12.78 4.62 -2.88
CA PRO A 198 13.92 4.08 -3.61
C PRO A 198 14.47 2.77 -3.01
N TYR A 199 14.56 2.67 -1.69
CA TYR A 199 15.05 1.45 -1.00
C TYR A 199 14.09 0.25 -1.04
N GLN A 200 12.78 0.48 -1.22
CA GLN A 200 11.77 -0.58 -1.30
C GLN A 200 11.51 -1.00 -2.74
N ARG A 201 11.88 -0.16 -3.72
CA ARG A 201 11.45 -0.32 -5.11
C ARG A 201 11.80 -1.69 -5.67
N GLU A 202 13.05 -2.12 -5.53
CA GLU A 202 13.52 -3.39 -6.09
C GLU A 202 12.75 -4.60 -5.52
N VAL A 203 12.41 -4.57 -4.24
CA VAL A 203 11.72 -5.67 -3.54
C VAL A 203 10.19 -5.56 -3.57
N SER A 204 9.65 -4.44 -4.05
CA SER A 204 8.22 -4.22 -4.23
C SER A 204 7.65 -5.02 -5.40
N SER A 205 6.32 -5.16 -5.48
CA SER A 205 5.66 -5.77 -6.64
C SER A 205 5.99 -5.03 -7.95
N ARG A 206 6.17 -3.71 -7.91
CA ARG A 206 6.60 -2.91 -9.06
C ARG A 206 7.98 -3.34 -9.55
N GLY A 207 8.98 -3.34 -8.67
CA GLY A 207 10.34 -3.73 -9.04
C GLY A 207 10.45 -5.19 -9.45
N LYS A 208 9.80 -6.09 -8.69
CA LYS A 208 9.87 -7.55 -8.91
C LYS A 208 9.21 -7.98 -10.21
N TYR A 209 8.02 -7.46 -10.51
CA TYR A 209 7.16 -8.02 -11.57
C TYR A 209 6.94 -7.08 -12.76
N LEU A 210 7.21 -5.78 -12.64
CA LEU A 210 6.94 -4.83 -13.71
C LEU A 210 8.23 -4.20 -14.26
N ASP A 211 9.01 -3.51 -13.44
CA ASP A 211 10.19 -2.77 -13.91
C ASP A 211 11.19 -3.71 -14.62
N LYS A 212 11.51 -4.85 -14.02
CA LYS A 212 12.46 -5.84 -14.60
C LYS A 212 12.06 -6.34 -16.00
N ILE A 213 10.78 -6.62 -16.23
CA ILE A 213 10.33 -7.13 -17.52
C ILE A 213 10.22 -6.01 -18.57
N LEU A 214 9.93 -4.76 -18.15
CA LEU A 214 10.00 -3.59 -19.01
C LEU A 214 11.45 -3.34 -19.48
N GLU A 215 12.41 -3.32 -18.56
CA GLU A 215 13.84 -3.14 -18.87
C GLU A 215 14.33 -4.20 -19.84
N LYS A 216 14.04 -5.48 -19.55
CA LYS A 216 14.44 -6.61 -20.40
C LYS A 216 13.95 -6.48 -21.85
N ASN A 217 12.83 -5.80 -22.08
CA ASN A 217 12.19 -5.69 -23.38
C ASN A 217 12.37 -4.31 -24.05
N ASN A 218 13.31 -3.49 -23.56
CA ASN A 218 13.60 -2.13 -24.04
C ASN A 218 12.39 -1.18 -23.93
N LEU A 219 11.64 -1.30 -22.82
CA LEU A 219 10.49 -0.46 -22.49
C LEU A 219 10.76 0.37 -21.21
N ASP A 220 12.03 0.65 -20.91
CA ASP A 220 12.49 1.39 -19.74
C ASP A 220 11.90 2.81 -19.64
N HIS A 221 11.60 3.44 -20.78
CA HIS A 221 10.91 4.74 -20.84
C HIS A 221 9.52 4.75 -20.18
N LEU A 222 8.92 3.58 -19.92
CA LEU A 222 7.62 3.45 -19.23
C LEU A 222 7.76 3.36 -17.71
N ILE A 223 8.98 3.26 -17.17
CA ILE A 223 9.24 3.12 -15.74
C ILE A 223 9.02 4.47 -15.05
N LYS A 224 7.98 4.55 -14.21
CA LYS A 224 7.70 5.74 -13.39
C LYS A 224 8.71 5.87 -12.25
N ASN A 225 9.57 6.88 -12.30
CA ASN A 225 10.46 7.26 -11.20
C ASN A 225 9.70 7.98 -10.07
N TYR A 226 10.20 7.85 -8.82
CA TYR A 226 9.64 8.51 -7.63
C TYR A 226 9.62 10.03 -7.77
#